data_AF-A0A149ZTH4-F1
#
_entry.id   AF-A0A149ZTH4-F1
#
_cell.length_a   1.000
_cell.length_b   1.000
_cell.length_c   1.000
_cell.angle_alpha   90.00
_cell.angle_beta   90.00
_cell.angle_gamma   90.00
#
_symmetry.space_group_name_H-M   'P 1'
#
loop_
_entity.id
_entity.type
_entity.pdbx_description
1 polymer ?
#
loop_
_entity_poly.entity_id
_entity_poly.type
_entity_poly.pdbx_seq_one_letter_code
_entity_poly.pdbx_strand_id
1 'polypeptide(L)'
;MKYVITWTLRNGGSAAENEEAARRSLEVFARWTPAEGATFHHFLGRLDGTGGFAFVEADDPNDVLDGPTKFGPFFEFHVYPVADIAVTTQAAQQAVEFRGSIS
;
A
#
# COMPACT_ATOMS: atom_id res chain seq x y z
N MET A 1 11.57 -3.83 -6.85
CA MET A 1 10.94 -4.54 -5.71
C MET A 1 9.42 -4.44 -5.78
N LYS A 2 8.68 -5.38 -5.18
CA LYS A 2 7.21 -5.46 -5.24
C LYS A 2 6.57 -5.04 -3.92
N TYR A 3 5.48 -4.29 -4.00
CA TYR A 3 4.73 -3.79 -2.84
C TYR A 3 3.24 -3.97 -3.02
N VAL A 4 2.57 -4.42 -1.96
CA VAL A 4 1.12 -4.31 -1.82
C VAL A 4 0.84 -3.21 -0.81
N ILE A 5 0.06 -2.22 -1.22
CA ILE A 5 -0.32 -1.08 -0.39
C ILE A 5 -1.83 -1.16 -0.17
N THR A 6 -2.27 -0.95 1.06
CA THR A 6 -3.69 -0.77 1.38
C THR A 6 -3.85 0.46 2.25
N TRP A 7 -4.99 1.13 2.11
CA TRP A 7 -5.30 2.29 2.94
C TRP A 7 -6.76 2.30 3.37
N THR A 8 -7.03 2.94 4.50
CA THR A 8 -8.37 3.18 5.06
C THR A 8 -8.60 4.67 5.31
N LEU A 9 -9.83 5.16 5.22
CA LEU A 9 -10.15 6.54 5.61
C LEU A 9 -9.94 6.73 7.11
N ARG A 10 -9.27 7.83 7.46
CA ARG A 10 -9.24 8.33 8.84
C ARG A 10 -10.56 9.04 9.11
N ASN A 11 -11.41 8.42 9.93
CA ASN A 11 -12.62 9.06 10.45
C ASN A 11 -12.43 9.28 11.94
N GLY A 12 -12.37 10.54 12.36
CA GLY A 12 -12.14 10.91 13.77
C GLY A 12 -12.93 12.13 14.24
N GLY A 13 -13.55 12.87 13.32
CA GLY A 13 -14.39 14.03 13.62
C GLY A 13 -15.88 13.76 13.39
N SER A 14 -16.66 14.84 13.45
CA SER A 14 -18.06 14.88 13.04
C SER A 14 -18.24 14.51 11.56
N ALA A 15 -19.48 14.19 11.16
CA ALA A 15 -19.79 13.86 9.77
C ALA A 15 -19.39 14.98 8.79
N ALA A 16 -19.63 16.25 9.15
CA ALA A 16 -19.26 17.41 8.34
C ALA A 16 -17.74 17.56 8.19
N GLU A 17 -16.97 17.33 9.27
CA GLU A 17 -15.50 17.36 9.21
C GLU A 17 -14.95 16.22 8.35
N ASN A 18 -15.53 15.03 8.42
CA ASN A 18 -15.12 13.89 7.59
C ASN A 18 -15.47 14.11 6.11
N GLU A 19 -16.63 14.72 5.79
CA GLU A 19 -17.00 15.09 4.42
C GLU A 19 -16.04 16.12 3.84
N GLU A 20 -15.68 17.14 4.63
CA GLU A 20 -14.71 18.16 4.24
C GLU A 20 -13.30 17.57 4.01
N ALA A 21 -12.87 16.65 4.87
CA ALA A 21 -11.62 15.91 4.70
C ALA A 21 -11.63 15.07 3.41
N ALA A 22 -12.75 14.40 3.11
CA ALA A 22 -12.92 13.63 1.87
C ALA A 22 -12.82 14.56 0.64
N ARG A 23 -13.51 15.69 0.65
CA ARG A 23 -13.44 16.71 -0.41
C ARG A 23 -11.99 17.18 -0.63
N ARG A 24 -11.27 17.50 0.44
CA ARG A 24 -9.87 17.93 0.36
C ARG A 24 -8.96 16.83 -0.19
N SER A 25 -9.17 15.58 0.19
CA SER A 25 -8.37 14.45 -0.30
C SER A 25 -8.50 14.26 -1.82
N LEU A 26 -9.70 14.46 -2.37
CA LEU A 26 -9.96 14.39 -3.82
C LEU A 26 -9.28 15.53 -4.59
N GLU A 27 -9.23 16.74 -4.02
CA GLU A 27 -8.49 17.85 -4.64
C GLU A 27 -6.99 17.57 -4.72
N VAL A 28 -6.41 16.98 -3.67
CA VAL A 28 -5.00 16.56 -3.66
C VAL A 28 -4.80 15.46 -4.70
N PHE A 29 -5.69 14.47 -4.74
CA PHE A 29 -5.63 13.38 -5.70
C PHE A 29 -5.68 13.86 -7.16
N ALA A 30 -6.55 14.81 -7.48
CA ALA A 30 -6.68 15.36 -8.82
C ALA A 30 -5.42 16.07 -9.35
N ARG A 31 -4.46 16.41 -8.48
CA ARG A 31 -3.19 17.05 -8.82
C ARG A 31 -1.99 16.12 -8.68
N TRP A 32 -2.18 14.96 -8.07
CA TRP A 32 -1.10 14.05 -7.75
C TRP A 32 -0.77 13.16 -8.95
N THR A 33 0.52 13.04 -9.22
CA THR A 33 1.09 11.99 -10.05
C THR A 33 2.03 11.17 -9.19
N PRO A 34 2.03 9.82 -9.31
CA PRO A 34 3.01 8.97 -8.63
C PRO A 34 4.45 9.39 -8.92
N ALA A 35 5.36 9.08 -7.99
CA ALA A 35 6.80 9.22 -8.22
C ALA A 35 7.23 8.44 -9.48
N GLU A 36 8.16 9.01 -10.27
CA GLU A 36 8.58 8.43 -11.55
C GLU A 36 9.17 7.02 -11.41
N GLY A 37 9.82 6.72 -10.27
CA GLY A 37 10.38 5.40 -9.98
C GLY A 37 9.37 4.35 -9.49
N ALA A 38 8.09 4.73 -9.33
CA ALA A 38 7.04 3.83 -8.89
C ALA A 38 6.06 3.48 -10.03
N THR A 39 6.01 2.22 -10.42
CA THR A 39 5.05 1.69 -11.39
C THR A 39 3.83 1.11 -10.68
N PHE A 40 2.66 1.70 -10.90
CA PHE A 40 1.38 1.19 -10.39
C PHE A 40 0.77 0.23 -11.40
N HIS A 41 0.70 -1.06 -11.04
CA HIS A 41 0.14 -2.11 -11.90
C HIS A 41 -1.37 -2.25 -11.73
N HIS A 42 -1.82 -2.18 -10.47
CA HIS A 42 -3.23 -2.21 -10.12
C HIS A 42 -3.47 -1.14 -9.06
N PHE A 43 -4.46 -0.29 -9.29
CA PHE A 43 -4.87 0.76 -8.36
C PHE A 43 -6.38 0.74 -8.23
N LEU A 44 -6.87 0.21 -7.10
CA LEU A 44 -8.24 -0.27 -6.94
C LEU A 44 -8.88 0.36 -5.72
N GLY A 45 -10.11 0.87 -5.86
CA GLY A 45 -10.95 1.30 -4.73
C GLY A 45 -11.78 0.14 -4.19
N ARG A 46 -12.00 0.12 -2.87
CA ARG A 46 -12.97 -0.79 -2.22
C ARG A 46 -14.39 -0.30 -2.48
N LEU A 47 -15.30 -1.22 -2.77
CA LEU A 47 -16.70 -0.90 -3.12
C LEU A 47 -17.52 -0.38 -1.93
N ASP A 48 -17.03 -0.57 -0.71
CA ASP A 48 -17.61 0.01 0.51
C ASP A 48 -17.20 1.48 0.72
N GLY A 49 -16.36 2.04 -0.16
CA GLY A 49 -15.89 3.42 -0.09
C GLY A 49 -14.91 3.69 1.05
N THR A 50 -14.42 2.65 1.75
CA THR A 50 -13.60 2.83 2.95
C THR A 50 -12.10 2.84 2.70
N GLY A 51 -11.66 2.74 1.43
CA GLY A 51 -10.27 2.89 1.00
C GLY A 51 -9.95 2.06 -0.23
N GLY A 52 -8.75 1.48 -0.33
CA GLY A 52 -8.32 0.79 -1.56
C GLY A 52 -7.04 -0.03 -1.43
N PHE A 53 -6.62 -0.58 -2.56
CA PHE A 53 -5.41 -1.38 -2.72
C PHE A 53 -4.58 -0.87 -3.90
N ALA A 54 -3.26 -0.98 -3.79
CA ALA A 54 -2.35 -0.79 -4.90
C ALA A 54 -1.32 -1.93 -4.96
N PHE A 55 -1.04 -2.43 -6.16
CA PHE A 55 0.16 -3.23 -6.42
C PHE A 55 1.16 -2.36 -7.17
N VAL A 56 2.34 -2.16 -6.56
CA VAL A 56 3.36 -1.21 -7.01
C VAL A 56 4.70 -1.93 -7.15
N GLU A 57 5.42 -1.65 -8.22
CA GLU A 57 6.84 -2.00 -8.35
C GLU A 57 7.70 -0.74 -8.34
N ALA A 58 8.76 -0.76 -7.54
CA ALA A 58 9.74 0.33 -7.46
C ALA A 58 11.13 -0.25 -7.12
N ASP A 59 12.18 0.30 -7.73
CA ASP A 59 13.56 -0.13 -7.47
C ASP A 59 14.13 0.51 -6.20
N ASP A 60 13.86 1.79 -5.96
CA ASP A 60 14.14 2.48 -4.70
C ASP A 60 12.90 2.39 -3.79
N PRO A 61 13.01 1.85 -2.55
CA PRO A 61 11.87 1.83 -1.62
C PRO A 61 11.35 3.23 -1.26
N ASN A 62 12.16 4.28 -1.42
CA ASN A 62 11.75 5.65 -1.14
C ASN A 62 10.71 6.19 -2.12
N ASP A 63 10.64 5.67 -3.35
CA ASP A 63 9.60 6.07 -4.32
C ASP A 63 8.20 5.66 -3.85
N VAL A 64 8.10 4.63 -3.00
CA VAL A 64 6.82 4.16 -2.43
C VAL A 64 6.31 5.11 -1.32
N LEU A 65 7.18 5.93 -0.73
CA LEU A 65 6.78 6.89 0.32
C LEU A 65 5.87 8.00 -0.22
N ASP A 66 5.89 8.24 -1.53
CA ASP A 66 5.27 9.38 -2.18
C ASP A 66 3.77 9.53 -1.87
N GLY A 67 2.99 8.49 -2.17
CA GLY A 67 1.56 8.44 -1.91
C GLY A 67 1.25 8.54 -0.41
N PRO A 68 1.73 7.59 0.43
CA PRO A 68 1.48 7.60 1.87
C PRO A 68 1.81 8.93 2.56
N THR A 69 2.90 9.60 2.16
CA THR A 69 3.29 10.88 2.75
C THR A 69 2.35 12.02 2.36
N LYS A 70 1.93 12.08 1.09
CA LYS A 70 1.02 13.13 0.59
C LYS A 70 -0.42 12.98 1.10
N PHE A 71 -0.87 11.74 1.30
CA PHE A 71 -2.24 11.46 1.71
C PHE A 71 -2.40 11.02 3.18
N GLY A 72 -1.30 10.93 3.94
CA GLY A 72 -1.30 10.52 5.35
C GLY A 72 -2.29 11.27 6.27
N PRO A 73 -2.60 12.57 6.04
CA PRO A 73 -3.65 13.25 6.80
C PRO A 73 -5.06 12.67 6.61
N PHE A 74 -5.35 12.06 5.47
CA PHE A 74 -6.69 11.57 5.10
C PHE A 74 -6.83 10.05 5.29
N PHE A 75 -5.72 9.32 5.13
CA PHE A 75 -5.75 7.87 5.17
C PHE A 75 -4.72 7.28 6.13
N GLU A 76 -5.03 6.09 6.63
CA GLU A 76 -4.07 5.22 7.30
C GLU A 76 -3.58 4.16 6.30
N PHE A 77 -2.27 4.13 6.07
CA PHE A 77 -1.62 3.27 5.09
C PHE A 77 -0.94 2.09 5.75
N HIS A 78 -1.01 0.94 5.10
CA HIS A 78 -0.13 -0.20 5.32
C HIS A 78 0.60 -0.53 4.01
N VAL A 79 1.92 -0.63 4.08
CA VAL A 79 2.79 -0.94 2.94
C VAL A 79 3.51 -2.26 3.24
N TYR A 80 3.28 -3.26 2.39
CA TYR A 80 3.89 -4.58 2.53
C TYR A 80 4.87 -4.81 1.37
N PRO A 81 6.19 -4.87 1.62
CA PRO A 81 7.12 -5.46 0.68
C PRO A 81 6.75 -6.93 0.49
N VAL A 82 6.64 -7.38 -0.76
CA VAL A 82 6.25 -8.75 -1.10
C VAL A 82 7.22 -9.36 -2.12
N ALA A 83 7.21 -10.69 -2.19
CA ALA A 83 7.93 -11.46 -3.21
C ALA A 83 6.95 -12.43 -3.88
N ASP A 84 7.34 -12.96 -5.04
CA ASP A 84 6.55 -13.99 -5.71
C ASP A 84 6.40 -15.23 -4.82
N ILE A 85 5.23 -15.88 -4.92
CA ILE A 85 4.92 -17.06 -4.10
C ILE A 85 5.94 -18.20 -4.31
N ALA A 86 6.54 -18.29 -5.50
CA ALA A 86 7.60 -19.26 -5.78
C ALA A 86 8.84 -19.03 -4.88
N VAL A 87 9.25 -17.77 -4.68
CA VAL A 87 10.40 -17.40 -3.84
C VAL A 87 10.12 -17.75 -2.38
N THR A 88 8.94 -17.37 -1.88
CA THR A 88 8.58 -17.60 -0.47
C THR A 88 8.35 -19.08 -0.16
N THR A 89 7.80 -19.85 -1.11
CA THR A 89 7.63 -21.30 -0.99
C THR A 89 8.97 -22.02 -0.97
N GLN A 90 9.91 -21.64 -1.83
CA GLN A 90 11.26 -22.21 -1.84
C GLN A 90 11.98 -21.98 -0.51
N ALA A 91 11.91 -20.75 0.03
CA ALA A 91 12.48 -20.44 1.34
C ALA A 91 11.84 -21.26 2.47
N ALA A 92 10.52 -21.47 2.42
CA ALA A 92 9.81 -22.32 3.39
C ALA A 92 10.26 -23.79 3.33
N GLN A 93 10.47 -24.33 2.12
CA GLN A 93 10.97 -25.70 1.93
C GLN A 93 12.37 -25.87 2.52
N GLN A 94 13.29 -24.95 2.25
CA GLN A 94 14.64 -24.95 2.84
C GLN A 94 14.58 -24.90 4.38
N ALA A 95 13.66 -24.10 4.93
CA ALA A 95 13.48 -24.02 6.37
C ALA A 95 12.96 -25.35 6.97
N VAL A 96 12.10 -26.08 6.25
CA VAL A 96 11.66 -27.43 6.66
C VAL A 96 12.83 -28.41 6.65
N GLU A 97 13.62 -28.43 5.58
CA GLU A 97 14.80 -29.30 5.44
C GLU A 97 15.81 -29.07 6.56
N PHE A 98 16.11 -27.81 6.87
CA PHE A 98 17.00 -27.44 7.97
C PHE A 98 16.48 -27.95 9.32
N ARG A 99 15.18 -27.76 9.63
CA ARG A 99 14.63 -28.28 10.90
C ARG A 99 14.67 -29.79 10.95
N GLY A 100 14.46 -30.46 9.82
CA GLY A 100 14.56 -31.91 9.70
C GLY A 100 15.98 -32.45 9.89
N SER A 101 17.03 -31.65 9.63
CA SER A 101 18.43 -32.09 9.79
C SER A 101 18.95 -32.01 11.22
N ILE A 102 18.20 -31.46 12.17
CA ILE A 102 18.62 -31.27 13.58
C ILE A 102 18.13 -32.42 14.48
N SER A 103 17.51 -33.46 13.92
CA SER A 103 17.06 -34.66 14.63
C SER A 103 18.13 -35.74 14.74
#